data_AF-A0A7Y3BZS4-F1
#
_entry.id   AF-A0A7Y3BZS4-F1
#
_cell.length_a   1.000
_cell.length_b   1.000
_cell.length_c   1.000
_cell.angle_alpha   90.00
_cell.angle_beta   90.00
_cell.angle_gamma   90.00
#
_symmetry.space_group_name_H-M   'P 1'
#
loop_
_entity.id
_entity.type
_entity.pdbx_description
1 polymer ?
#
loop_
_entity_poly.entity_id
_entity_poly.type
_entity_poly.pdbx_seq_one_letter_code
_entity_poly.pdbx_strand_id
1 'polypeptide(L)'
;MRRLGYEQFLAHGGDLGASVASALGRGDCDHCAGIHITLAMYTEPVTSGEPSGEEQRALDGLERFQRTGSGYEILQRTRPQTVGYGLVDSPVAQAAWILEKFWEWTDHAGNVADVIGLDVLLDNLTVHWLSADGSSAARMYWESHHEIDQRKVTTPTGVTVYPREIVTPVREWMAPHYPNIIYWNEQPRGGHFAALEVPELFFRDLREFGRRIRGE
;
A
#
# COMPACT_ATOMS: atom_id res chain seq x y z
N MET A 1 -18.72 7.97 0.61
CA MET A 1 -19.41 7.83 -0.69
C MET A 1 -20.87 8.23 -0.63
N ARG A 2 -21.71 7.63 0.23
CA ARG A 2 -23.13 8.01 0.39
C ARG A 2 -23.42 9.52 0.47
N ARG A 3 -22.70 10.28 1.31
CA ARG A 3 -22.89 11.75 1.43
C ARG A 3 -22.53 12.54 0.16
N LEU A 4 -21.71 11.97 -0.72
CA LEU A 4 -21.34 12.56 -2.01
C LEU A 4 -22.29 12.13 -3.15
N GLY A 5 -23.27 11.27 -2.88
CA GLY A 5 -24.25 10.80 -3.88
C GLY A 5 -23.78 9.66 -4.79
N TYR A 6 -22.65 9.02 -4.50
CA TYR A 6 -22.19 7.85 -5.26
C TYR A 6 -22.87 6.57 -4.78
N GLU A 7 -23.78 6.03 -5.60
CA GLU A 7 -24.47 4.75 -5.36
C GLU A 7 -23.61 3.54 -5.76
N GLN A 8 -22.68 3.72 -6.70
CA GLN A 8 -21.69 2.72 -7.09
C GLN A 8 -20.33 3.40 -7.16
N PHE A 9 -19.30 2.79 -6.59
CA PHE A 9 -17.94 3.31 -6.62
C PHE A 9 -16.89 2.20 -6.72
N LEU A 10 -15.71 2.58 -7.22
CA LEU A 10 -14.51 1.76 -7.12
C LEU A 10 -13.65 2.29 -5.96
N ALA A 11 -13.05 1.38 -5.20
CA ALA A 11 -12.05 1.74 -4.20
C ALA A 11 -10.65 1.37 -4.70
N HIS A 12 -9.68 2.23 -4.44
CA HIS A 12 -8.28 1.97 -4.76
C HIS A 12 -7.40 2.22 -3.53
N GLY A 13 -6.36 1.41 -3.35
CA GLY A 13 -5.30 1.73 -2.39
C GLY A 13 -4.06 0.86 -2.49
N GLY A 14 -2.91 1.47 -2.20
CA GLY A 14 -1.69 0.79 -1.75
C GLY A 14 -1.52 0.94 -0.23
N ASP A 15 -0.51 0.31 0.35
CA ASP A 15 -0.19 0.40 1.79
C ASP A 15 -1.42 0.19 2.69
N LEU A 16 -1.58 0.96 3.79
CA LEU A 16 -2.78 0.95 4.63
C LEU A 16 -4.07 1.25 3.85
N GLY A 17 -3.97 1.99 2.73
CA GLY A 17 -5.08 2.23 1.81
C GLY A 17 -5.59 0.94 1.15
N ALA A 18 -4.72 -0.05 0.91
CA ALA A 18 -5.15 -1.36 0.41
C ALA A 18 -6.00 -2.09 1.46
N SER A 19 -5.64 -2.02 2.74
CA SER A 19 -6.45 -2.57 3.84
C SER A 19 -7.82 -1.88 3.93
N VAL A 20 -7.87 -0.56 3.73
CA VAL A 20 -9.14 0.20 3.68
C VAL A 20 -9.97 -0.20 2.46
N ALA A 21 -9.38 -0.32 1.27
CA ALA A 21 -10.06 -0.77 0.07
C ALA A 21 -10.64 -2.19 0.26
N SER A 22 -9.86 -3.12 0.82
CA SER A 22 -10.32 -4.46 1.15
C SER A 22 -11.40 -4.48 2.23
N ALA A 23 -11.36 -3.57 3.21
CA ALA A 23 -12.45 -3.41 4.18
C ALA A 23 -13.75 -2.93 3.51
N LEU A 24 -13.67 -1.96 2.58
CA LEU A 24 -14.82 -1.50 1.79
C LEU A 24 -15.39 -2.63 0.93
N GLY A 25 -14.52 -3.37 0.23
CA GLY A 25 -14.92 -4.51 -0.61
C GLY A 25 -15.51 -5.70 0.16
N ARG A 26 -15.40 -5.73 1.50
CA ARG A 26 -16.04 -6.72 2.37
C ARG A 26 -17.31 -6.22 3.04
N GLY A 27 -17.30 -4.94 3.43
CA GLY A 27 -18.33 -4.34 4.26
C GLY A 27 -19.47 -3.66 3.50
N ASP A 28 -19.22 -3.21 2.27
CA ASP A 28 -20.16 -2.42 1.48
C ASP A 28 -20.31 -2.98 0.05
N CYS A 29 -20.47 -4.31 -0.05
CA CYS A 29 -20.51 -5.02 -1.34
C CYS A 29 -21.65 -4.57 -2.26
N ASP A 30 -22.71 -3.94 -1.72
CA ASP A 30 -23.84 -3.44 -2.52
C ASP A 30 -23.48 -2.18 -3.32
N HIS A 31 -22.52 -1.37 -2.84
CA HIS A 31 -22.14 -0.09 -3.46
C HIS A 31 -20.68 -0.07 -3.95
N CYS A 32 -19.80 -0.92 -3.39
CA CYS A 32 -18.43 -1.06 -3.83
C CYS A 32 -18.36 -2.03 -5.01
N ALA A 33 -18.45 -1.50 -6.23
CA ALA A 33 -18.48 -2.30 -7.47
C ALA A 33 -17.17 -3.08 -7.73
N GLY A 34 -16.05 -2.63 -7.16
CA GLY A 34 -14.75 -3.23 -7.37
C GLY A 34 -13.66 -2.58 -6.52
N ILE A 35 -12.62 -3.33 -6.19
CA ILE A 35 -11.42 -2.80 -5.53
C ILE A 35 -10.19 -2.99 -6.40
N HIS A 36 -9.27 -2.03 -6.36
CA HIS A 36 -7.95 -2.15 -6.97
C HIS A 36 -6.86 -1.94 -5.92
N ILE A 37 -5.95 -2.88 -5.77
CA ILE A 37 -4.87 -2.80 -4.79
C ILE A 37 -3.50 -2.98 -5.43
N THR A 38 -2.47 -2.37 -4.83
CA THR A 38 -1.07 -2.53 -5.27
C THR A 38 -0.22 -3.31 -4.26
N LEU A 39 -0.77 -3.50 -3.06
CA LEU A 39 -0.18 -4.28 -1.97
C LEU A 39 -1.27 -5.18 -1.38
N ALA A 40 -0.91 -6.41 -1.00
CA ALA A 40 -1.80 -7.32 -0.31
C ALA A 40 -1.33 -7.50 1.14
N MET A 41 -1.96 -6.78 2.06
CA MET A 41 -1.65 -6.90 3.48
C MET A 41 -2.16 -8.24 4.03
N TYR A 42 -1.38 -8.86 4.93
CA TYR A 42 -1.75 -10.06 5.69
C TYR A 42 -1.98 -11.33 4.85
N THR A 43 -1.41 -11.43 3.66
CA THR A 43 -1.35 -12.69 2.92
C THR A 43 -0.18 -13.53 3.43
N GLU A 44 -0.47 -14.74 3.90
CA GLU A 44 0.57 -15.65 4.37
C GLU A 44 1.23 -16.39 3.19
N PRO A 45 2.56 -16.54 3.19
CA PRO A 45 3.25 -17.37 2.20
C PRO A 45 2.74 -18.80 2.21
N VAL A 46 2.33 -19.31 1.04
CA VAL A 46 2.06 -20.74 0.84
C VAL A 46 3.39 -21.38 0.44
N THR A 47 4.08 -22.01 1.39
CA THR A 47 5.44 -22.55 1.16
C THR A 47 5.42 -24.06 0.91
N SER A 48 4.65 -24.53 -0.07
CA SER A 48 4.67 -25.93 -0.47
C SER A 48 5.58 -26.14 -1.68
N GLY A 49 6.74 -26.76 -1.48
CA GLY A 49 7.68 -27.07 -2.57
C GLY A 49 8.71 -25.97 -2.83
N GLU A 50 9.33 -25.99 -4.01
CA GLU A 50 10.26 -24.95 -4.44
C GLU A 50 9.49 -23.70 -4.87
N PRO A 51 9.85 -22.50 -4.36
CA PRO A 51 9.15 -21.28 -4.70
C PRO A 51 9.36 -20.93 -6.18
N SER A 52 8.28 -20.51 -6.84
CA SER A 52 8.35 -19.87 -8.14
C SER A 52 9.14 -18.55 -8.08
N GLY A 53 9.47 -17.98 -9.24
CA GLY A 53 10.18 -16.69 -9.29
C GLY A 53 9.38 -15.53 -8.67
N GLU A 54 8.05 -15.58 -8.70
CA GLU A 54 7.16 -14.60 -8.06
C GLU A 54 7.24 -14.74 -6.53
N GLU A 55 7.10 -15.98 -6.04
CA GLU A 55 7.17 -16.29 -4.62
C GLU A 55 8.54 -15.98 -4.02
N GLN A 56 9.63 -16.32 -4.71
CA GLN A 56 10.97 -16.02 -4.24
C GLN A 56 11.19 -14.52 -4.06
N ARG A 57 10.72 -13.68 -5.01
CA ARG A 57 10.81 -12.21 -4.88
C ARG A 57 10.06 -11.70 -3.64
N ALA A 58 8.87 -12.23 -3.40
CA ALA A 58 8.06 -11.85 -2.24
C ALA A 58 8.68 -12.33 -0.92
N LEU A 59 9.23 -13.54 -0.88
CA LEU A 59 9.97 -14.08 0.27
C LEU A 59 11.21 -13.25 0.59
N ASP A 60 12.01 -12.87 -0.42
CA ASP A 60 13.19 -12.02 -0.26
C ASP A 60 12.80 -10.63 0.30
N GLY A 61 11.70 -10.06 -0.21
CA GLY A 61 11.13 -8.80 0.28
C GLY A 61 10.69 -8.91 1.75
N LEU A 62 9.98 -9.98 2.09
CA LEU A 62 9.51 -10.27 3.45
C LEU A 62 10.69 -10.43 4.42
N GLU A 63 11.71 -11.20 4.06
CA GLU A 63 12.91 -11.38 4.88
C GLU A 63 13.61 -10.04 5.12
N ARG A 64 13.82 -9.24 4.06
CA ARG A 64 14.42 -7.90 4.17
C ARG A 64 13.61 -6.99 5.10
N PHE A 65 12.30 -6.98 4.94
CA PHE A 65 11.41 -6.14 5.76
C PHE A 65 11.44 -6.56 7.24
N GLN A 66 11.38 -7.86 7.53
CA GLN A 66 11.46 -8.38 8.90
C GLN A 66 12.82 -8.11 9.54
N ARG A 67 13.91 -8.27 8.78
CA ARG A 67 15.28 -8.12 9.28
C ARG A 67 15.64 -6.66 9.56
N THR A 68 15.25 -5.71 8.69
CA THR A 68 15.70 -4.31 8.79
C THR A 68 14.62 -3.25 8.53
N GLY A 69 13.55 -3.56 7.80
CA GLY A 69 12.58 -2.55 7.34
C GLY A 69 11.45 -2.19 8.32
N SER A 70 11.18 -3.04 9.32
CA SER A 70 9.98 -2.93 10.18
C SER A 70 10.13 -2.06 11.43
N GLY A 71 11.29 -1.45 11.68
CA GLY A 71 11.56 -0.69 12.90
C GLY A 71 10.58 0.48 13.14
N TYR A 72 10.25 1.22 12.08
CA TYR A 72 9.29 2.33 12.12
C TYR A 72 7.89 1.84 12.54
N GLU A 73 7.45 0.70 11.99
CA GLU A 73 6.16 0.08 12.25
C GLU A 73 6.08 -0.41 13.70
N ILE A 74 7.14 -1.06 14.21
CA ILE A 74 7.21 -1.54 15.59
C ILE A 74 7.05 -0.39 16.59
N LEU A 75 7.73 0.74 16.36
CA LEU A 75 7.60 1.92 17.22
C LEU A 75 6.20 2.51 17.16
N GLN A 76 5.62 2.65 15.97
CA GLN A 76 4.29 3.23 15.80
C GLN A 76 3.18 2.33 16.34
N ARG A 77 3.26 1.00 16.16
CA ARG A 77 2.25 0.07 16.66
C ARG A 77 2.31 -0.16 18.17
N THR A 78 3.40 0.24 18.84
CA THR A 78 3.56 0.02 20.29
C THR A 78 3.64 1.30 21.13
N ARG A 79 4.21 2.38 20.61
CA ARG A 79 4.40 3.65 21.35
C ARG A 79 4.16 4.85 20.42
N PRO A 80 3.00 4.94 19.74
CA PRO A 80 2.73 6.00 18.75
C PRO A 80 2.82 7.39 19.36
N GLN A 81 2.37 7.56 20.61
CA GLN A 81 2.45 8.84 21.31
C GLN A 81 3.91 9.26 21.56
N THR A 82 4.77 8.32 21.94
CA THR A 82 6.17 8.59 22.28
C THR A 82 6.97 9.02 21.06
N VAL A 83 6.87 8.28 19.95
CA VAL A 83 7.57 8.66 18.70
C VAL A 83 7.03 9.98 18.16
N GLY A 84 5.72 10.21 18.25
CA GLY A 84 5.10 11.42 17.74
C GLY A 84 5.57 12.72 18.38
N TYR A 85 6.03 12.72 19.65
CA TYR A 85 6.60 13.94 20.24
C TYR A 85 7.81 14.46 19.45
N GLY A 86 8.72 13.58 19.05
CA GLY A 86 9.89 13.97 18.26
C GLY A 86 9.52 14.40 16.84
N LEU A 87 8.52 13.74 16.24
CA LEU A 87 8.04 14.05 14.88
C LEU A 87 7.34 15.41 14.81
N VAL A 88 6.60 15.79 15.85
CA VAL A 88 5.88 17.08 15.89
C VAL A 88 6.79 18.24 16.33
N ASP A 89 7.80 17.99 17.16
CA ASP A 89 8.68 19.05 17.68
C ASP A 89 9.85 19.40 16.74
N SER A 90 10.30 18.46 15.90
CA SER A 90 11.47 18.65 15.04
C SER A 90 11.16 18.39 13.57
N PRO A 91 11.23 19.42 12.69
CA PRO A 91 10.98 19.24 11.26
C PRO A 91 12.06 18.36 10.60
N VAL A 92 13.28 18.36 11.13
CA VAL A 92 14.36 17.48 10.66
C VAL A 92 14.09 16.03 11.04
N ALA A 93 13.56 15.78 12.25
CA ALA A 93 13.17 14.42 12.65
C ALA A 93 12.00 13.91 11.79
N GLN A 94 10.98 14.74 11.56
CA GLN A 94 9.86 14.42 10.67
C GLN A 94 10.32 14.11 9.25
N ALA A 95 11.22 14.95 8.70
CA ALA A 95 11.78 14.76 7.37
C ALA A 95 12.58 13.47 7.25
N ALA A 96 13.49 13.20 8.19
CA ALA A 96 14.27 11.96 8.19
C ALA A 96 13.38 10.72 8.27
N TRP A 97 12.35 10.75 9.13
CA TRP A 97 11.42 9.64 9.33
C TRP A 97 10.64 9.27 8.06
N ILE A 98 10.20 10.26 7.30
CA ILE A 98 9.41 10.06 6.06
C ILE A 98 10.31 9.82 4.85
N LEU A 99 11.36 10.63 4.66
CA LEU A 99 12.23 10.54 3.48
C LEU A 99 13.03 9.24 3.44
N GLU A 100 13.32 8.62 4.58
CA GLU A 100 13.86 7.26 4.62
C GLU A 100 12.95 6.29 3.87
N LYS A 101 11.63 6.36 4.04
CA LYS A 101 10.68 5.46 3.36
C LYS A 101 10.57 5.76 1.87
N PHE A 102 10.58 7.04 1.47
CA PHE A 102 10.67 7.39 0.05
C PHE A 102 11.92 6.80 -0.59
N TRP A 103 13.08 6.96 0.03
CA TRP A 103 14.32 6.36 -0.47
C TRP A 103 14.25 4.81 -0.46
N GLU A 104 13.84 4.23 0.66
CA GLU A 104 13.86 2.78 0.85
C GLU A 104 12.79 2.07 0.02
N TRP A 105 11.71 2.74 -0.43
CA TRP A 105 10.57 2.08 -1.08
C TRP A 105 10.28 2.53 -2.53
N THR A 106 10.93 3.59 -3.05
CA THR A 106 10.84 4.00 -4.46
C THR A 106 11.85 3.31 -5.38
N ASP A 107 11.43 2.96 -6.59
CA ASP A 107 12.30 2.43 -7.64
C ASP A 107 13.22 3.50 -8.24
N HIS A 108 14.42 3.68 -7.66
CA HIS A 108 15.40 4.69 -8.09
C HIS A 108 16.84 4.17 -8.15
N ALA A 109 17.70 4.84 -8.92
CA ALA A 109 19.11 4.50 -9.13
C ALA A 109 20.07 5.25 -8.17
N GLY A 110 19.68 5.41 -6.91
CA GLY A 110 20.47 6.10 -5.87
C GLY A 110 20.02 7.51 -5.48
N ASN A 111 19.12 8.15 -6.24
CA ASN A 111 18.52 9.44 -5.88
C ASN A 111 16.98 9.43 -6.12
N VAL A 112 16.20 9.51 -5.03
CA VAL A 112 14.73 9.48 -5.10
C VAL A 112 14.11 10.73 -5.73
N ALA A 113 14.79 11.88 -5.63
CA ALA A 113 14.30 13.12 -6.22
C ALA A 113 14.33 13.10 -7.76
N ASP A 114 15.10 12.21 -8.39
CA ASP A 114 15.09 12.03 -9.85
C ASP A 114 13.81 11.31 -10.34
N VAL A 115 13.09 10.64 -9.44
CA VAL A 115 11.87 9.88 -9.75
C VAL A 115 10.61 10.66 -9.34
N ILE A 116 10.54 11.10 -8.09
CA ILE A 116 9.33 11.75 -7.54
C ILE A 116 9.40 13.28 -7.63
N GLY A 117 10.59 13.86 -7.75
CA GLY A 117 10.81 15.30 -7.69
C GLY A 117 10.94 15.82 -6.25
N LEU A 118 11.89 16.73 -6.02
CA LEU A 118 12.16 17.28 -4.69
C LEU A 118 10.94 18.04 -4.12
N ASP A 119 10.27 18.84 -4.94
CA ASP A 119 9.12 19.63 -4.49
C ASP A 119 7.96 18.74 -4.04
N VAL A 120 7.71 17.62 -4.74
CA VAL A 120 6.65 16.66 -4.35
C VAL A 120 6.98 15.99 -3.02
N LEU A 121 8.24 15.64 -2.78
CA LEU A 121 8.69 15.11 -1.49
C LEU A 121 8.51 16.15 -0.38
N LEU A 122 8.87 17.41 -0.63
CA LEU A 122 8.72 18.51 0.33
C LEU A 122 7.24 18.86 0.57
N ASP A 123 6.38 18.76 -0.43
CA ASP A 123 4.94 18.97 -0.29
C ASP A 123 4.34 17.91 0.64
N ASN A 124 4.70 16.63 0.46
CA ASN A 124 4.29 15.57 1.38
C ASN A 124 4.73 15.85 2.83
N LEU A 125 6.01 16.22 3.02
CA LEU A 125 6.53 16.61 4.33
C LEU A 125 5.80 17.81 4.93
N THR A 126 5.48 18.80 4.10
CA THR A 126 4.80 20.03 4.52
C THR A 126 3.39 19.74 5.01
N VAL A 127 2.67 18.81 4.38
CA VAL A 127 1.36 18.36 4.86
C VAL A 127 1.48 17.81 6.28
N HIS A 128 2.39 16.87 6.53
CA HIS A 128 2.61 16.27 7.86
C HIS A 128 3.07 17.28 8.91
N TRP A 129 3.98 18.19 8.53
CA TRP A 129 4.51 19.20 9.43
C TRP A 129 3.45 20.23 9.84
N LEU A 130 2.74 20.81 8.87
CA LEU A 130 1.77 21.87 9.15
C LEU A 130 0.49 21.34 9.80
N SER A 131 0.13 20.08 9.56
CA SER A 131 -0.98 19.42 10.26
C SER A 131 -0.60 18.98 11.68
N ALA A 132 0.70 18.96 12.01
CA ALA A 132 1.26 18.42 13.26
C ALA A 132 0.77 16.98 13.53
N ASP A 133 0.67 16.17 12.48
CA ASP A 133 -0.02 14.88 12.55
C ASP A 133 0.86 13.69 12.94
N GLY A 134 2.16 13.88 13.22
CA GLY A 134 3.09 12.77 13.49
C GLY A 134 2.59 11.78 14.55
N SER A 135 1.98 12.26 15.64
CA SER A 135 1.33 11.38 16.63
C SER A 135 0.07 10.69 16.10
N SER A 136 -0.82 11.42 15.41
CA SER A 136 -2.08 10.86 14.90
C SER A 136 -1.88 9.87 13.76
N ALA A 137 -0.93 10.12 12.85
CA ALA A 137 -0.53 9.20 11.80
C ALA A 137 0.04 7.92 12.41
N ALA A 138 0.95 8.04 13.40
CA ALA A 138 1.51 6.88 14.09
C ALA A 138 0.45 6.03 14.80
N ARG A 139 -0.60 6.64 15.37
CA ARG A 139 -1.70 5.91 16.02
C ARG A 139 -2.45 5.00 15.06
N MET A 140 -2.44 5.25 13.75
CA MET A 140 -3.05 4.31 12.79
C MET A 140 -2.43 2.92 12.89
N TYR A 141 -1.11 2.83 13.12
CA TYR A 141 -0.44 1.53 13.32
C TYR A 141 -0.87 0.87 14.61
N TRP A 142 -1.03 1.61 15.70
CA TRP A 142 -1.56 1.05 16.96
C TRP A 142 -2.95 0.45 16.73
N GLU A 143 -3.87 1.19 16.13
CA GLU A 143 -5.26 0.71 15.93
C GLU A 143 -5.34 -0.47 14.94
N SER A 144 -4.48 -0.51 13.93
CA SER A 144 -4.57 -1.51 12.84
C SER A 144 -4.05 -2.91 13.20
N HIS A 145 -3.40 -3.10 14.35
CA HIS A 145 -2.74 -4.37 14.72
C HIS A 145 -3.48 -5.22 15.77
N HIS A 146 -4.69 -4.83 16.18
CA HIS A 146 -5.43 -5.54 17.24
C HIS A 146 -6.30 -6.70 16.71
N GLU A 147 -7.01 -6.49 15.59
CA GLU A 147 -7.86 -7.53 14.99
C GLU A 147 -7.80 -7.46 13.45
N ILE A 148 -7.42 -8.57 12.82
CA ILE A 148 -7.45 -8.71 11.37
C ILE A 148 -8.75 -9.40 10.99
N ASP A 149 -9.64 -8.70 10.27
CA ASP A 149 -10.82 -9.31 9.68
C ASP A 149 -10.40 -10.35 8.63
N GLN A 150 -10.78 -11.61 8.85
CA GLN A 150 -10.41 -12.76 8.01
C GLN A 150 -11.43 -13.08 6.91
N ARG A 151 -12.54 -12.32 6.83
CA ARG A 151 -13.56 -12.53 5.79
C ARG A 151 -12.96 -12.31 4.40
N LYS A 152 -13.41 -13.13 3.45
CA LYS A 152 -12.99 -13.03 2.04
C LYS A 152 -13.52 -11.74 1.40
N VAL A 153 -12.71 -11.16 0.52
CA VAL A 153 -13.11 -10.07 -0.37
C VAL A 153 -13.72 -10.67 -1.63
N THR A 154 -15.06 -10.79 -1.67
CA THR A 154 -15.77 -11.36 -2.83
C THR A 154 -16.02 -10.35 -3.95
N THR A 155 -15.89 -9.05 -3.65
CA THR A 155 -15.96 -7.95 -4.62
C THR A 155 -14.89 -8.12 -5.71
N PRO A 156 -15.20 -7.84 -6.99
CA PRO A 156 -14.22 -7.90 -8.07
C PRO A 156 -12.94 -7.14 -7.73
N THR A 157 -11.81 -7.83 -7.80
CA THR A 157 -10.52 -7.32 -7.35
C THR A 157 -9.55 -7.19 -8.53
N GLY A 158 -8.91 -6.03 -8.64
CA GLY A 158 -7.74 -5.79 -9.47
C GLY A 158 -6.47 -5.68 -8.64
N VAL A 159 -5.38 -6.25 -9.14
CA VAL A 159 -4.07 -6.19 -8.49
C VAL A 159 -3.02 -5.75 -9.51
N THR A 160 -2.25 -4.72 -9.17
CA THR A 160 -1.04 -4.35 -9.91
C THR A 160 0.17 -4.58 -9.02
N VAL A 161 1.12 -5.37 -9.51
CA VAL A 161 2.39 -5.67 -8.86
C VAL A 161 3.46 -4.74 -9.40
N TYR A 162 4.10 -3.99 -8.51
CA TYR A 162 5.27 -3.16 -8.82
C TYR A 162 6.54 -3.88 -8.38
N PRO A 163 7.57 -3.98 -9.23
CA PRO A 163 8.72 -4.87 -9.00
C PRO A 163 9.56 -4.48 -7.79
N ARG A 164 9.47 -3.21 -7.35
CA ARG A 164 10.24 -2.64 -6.25
C ARG A 164 9.38 -2.39 -5.00
N GLU A 165 8.20 -3.00 -4.92
CA GLU A 165 7.36 -3.02 -3.72
C GLU A 165 8.10 -3.74 -2.56
N ILE A 166 7.76 -3.38 -1.31
CA ILE A 166 8.35 -3.92 -0.07
C ILE A 166 8.21 -5.45 -0.05
N VAL A 167 6.98 -5.93 -0.25
CA VAL A 167 6.61 -7.33 -0.45
C VAL A 167 5.64 -7.38 -1.62
N THR A 168 6.09 -7.91 -2.75
CA THR A 168 5.27 -8.00 -3.95
C THR A 168 4.07 -8.93 -3.72
N PRO A 169 2.84 -8.54 -4.12
CA PRO A 169 1.70 -9.45 -4.06
C PRO A 169 1.97 -10.74 -4.84
N VAL A 170 1.59 -11.87 -4.25
CA VAL A 170 1.67 -13.20 -4.89
C VAL A 170 0.26 -13.73 -5.12
N ARG A 171 -0.07 -14.06 -6.37
CA ARG A 171 -1.46 -14.41 -6.72
C ARG A 171 -1.99 -15.62 -5.96
N GLU A 172 -1.15 -16.65 -5.79
CA GLU A 172 -1.50 -17.87 -5.07
C GLU A 172 -1.75 -17.61 -3.58
N TRP A 173 -0.92 -16.78 -2.94
CA TRP A 173 -1.08 -16.42 -1.53
C TRP A 173 -2.31 -15.55 -1.27
N MET A 174 -2.75 -14.78 -2.27
CA MET A 174 -3.97 -13.98 -2.21
C MET A 174 -5.25 -14.79 -2.42
N ALA A 175 -5.21 -15.86 -3.21
CA ALA A 175 -6.40 -16.59 -3.67
C ALA A 175 -7.36 -17.05 -2.54
N PRO A 176 -6.91 -17.47 -1.35
CA PRO A 176 -7.80 -17.84 -0.24
C PRO A 176 -8.68 -16.68 0.25
N HIS A 177 -8.16 -15.45 0.24
CA HIS A 177 -8.83 -14.24 0.74
C HIS A 177 -9.48 -13.40 -0.36
N TYR A 178 -8.97 -13.49 -1.59
CA TYR A 178 -9.46 -12.74 -2.75
C TYR A 178 -9.91 -13.71 -3.86
N PRO A 179 -11.06 -14.39 -3.70
CA PRO A 179 -11.52 -15.40 -4.67
C PRO A 179 -11.93 -14.84 -6.04
N ASN A 180 -12.10 -13.51 -6.17
CA ASN A 180 -12.61 -12.86 -7.38
C ASN A 180 -11.62 -11.84 -7.96
N ILE A 181 -10.37 -12.25 -8.18
CA ILE A 181 -9.37 -11.44 -8.87
C ILE A 181 -9.64 -11.47 -10.38
N ILE A 182 -10.15 -10.35 -10.91
CA ILE A 182 -10.52 -10.20 -12.32
C ILE A 182 -9.47 -9.45 -13.14
N TYR A 183 -8.48 -8.84 -12.48
CA TYR A 183 -7.38 -8.14 -13.11
C TYR A 183 -6.09 -8.38 -12.31
N TRP A 184 -5.03 -8.77 -13.00
CA TRP A 184 -3.69 -9.00 -12.44
C TRP A 184 -2.68 -8.50 -13.46
N ASN A 185 -1.77 -7.62 -13.04
CA ASN A 185 -0.74 -7.08 -13.93
C ASN A 185 0.58 -6.87 -13.18
N GLU A 186 1.70 -7.18 -13.82
CA GLU A 186 3.04 -6.88 -13.32
C GLU A 186 3.65 -5.75 -14.15
N GLN A 187 4.03 -4.65 -13.51
CA GLN A 187 4.65 -3.51 -14.17
C GLN A 187 6.17 -3.72 -14.34
N PRO A 188 6.79 -3.18 -15.39
CA PRO A 188 8.22 -3.34 -15.63
C PRO A 188 9.10 -2.48 -14.70
N ARG A 189 8.52 -1.51 -13.99
CA ARG A 189 9.21 -0.57 -13.09
C ARG A 189 8.23 0.07 -12.09
N GLY A 190 8.78 0.72 -11.08
CA GLY A 190 8.05 1.36 -9.99
C GLY A 190 8.12 0.54 -8.70
N GLY A 191 7.92 1.23 -7.58
CA GLY A 191 7.88 0.67 -6.23
C GLY A 191 6.59 1.01 -5.50
N HIS A 192 6.72 1.27 -4.21
CA HIS A 192 5.60 1.43 -3.29
C HIS A 192 4.72 2.65 -3.59
N PHE A 193 5.31 3.75 -4.06
CA PHE A 193 4.60 5.01 -4.34
C PHE A 193 4.22 5.09 -5.83
N ALA A 194 3.67 4.01 -6.38
CA ALA A 194 3.39 3.82 -7.80
C ALA A 194 2.77 5.03 -8.54
N ALA A 195 1.78 5.69 -7.93
CA ALA A 195 1.12 6.86 -8.53
C ALA A 195 2.04 8.09 -8.66
N LEU A 196 3.05 8.21 -7.80
CA LEU A 196 4.07 9.25 -7.85
C LEU A 196 5.26 8.85 -8.74
N GLU A 197 5.60 7.56 -8.77
CA GLU A 197 6.79 7.06 -9.46
C GLU A 197 6.55 6.82 -10.97
N VAL A 198 5.41 6.24 -11.32
CA VAL A 198 5.08 5.81 -12.68
C VAL A 198 3.61 6.11 -13.03
N PRO A 199 3.21 7.40 -13.00
CA PRO A 199 1.80 7.80 -13.09
C PRO A 199 1.10 7.29 -14.36
N GLU A 200 1.79 7.20 -15.50
CA GLU A 200 1.20 6.71 -16.75
C GLU A 200 0.93 5.21 -16.73
N LEU A 201 1.76 4.43 -16.02
CA LEU A 201 1.56 2.99 -15.84
C LEU A 201 0.43 2.75 -14.85
N PHE A 202 0.48 3.43 -13.70
CA PHE A 202 -0.56 3.40 -12.68
C PHE A 202 -1.94 3.74 -13.24
N PHE A 203 -2.07 4.84 -13.97
CA PHE A 203 -3.36 5.26 -14.52
C PHE A 203 -3.88 4.31 -15.60
N ARG A 204 -2.99 3.70 -16.39
CA ARG A 204 -3.37 2.71 -17.40
C ARG A 204 -4.03 1.50 -16.76
N ASP A 205 -3.47 1.01 -15.66
CA ASP A 205 -3.99 -0.15 -14.94
C ASP A 205 -5.35 0.15 -14.29
N LEU A 206 -5.48 1.33 -13.66
CA LEU A 206 -6.78 1.76 -13.13
C LEU A 206 -7.87 1.84 -14.21
N ARG A 207 -7.52 2.35 -15.40
CA ARG A 207 -8.46 2.40 -16.52
C ARG A 207 -8.84 1.02 -17.01
N GLU A 208 -7.87 0.12 -17.12
CA GLU A 208 -8.09 -1.24 -17.60
C GLU A 208 -8.96 -2.04 -16.61
N PHE A 209 -8.66 -1.95 -15.31
CA PHE A 209 -9.53 -2.50 -14.28
C PHE A 209 -10.94 -1.92 -14.37
N GLY A 210 -11.06 -0.60 -14.49
CA GLY A 210 -12.36 0.07 -14.64
C GLY A 210 -13.15 -0.39 -15.88
N ARG A 211 -12.50 -0.69 -17.01
CA ARG A 211 -13.14 -1.26 -18.21
C ARG A 211 -13.72 -2.64 -17.93
N ARG A 212 -12.94 -3.51 -17.28
CA ARG A 212 -13.39 -4.87 -16.91
C ARG A 212 -14.62 -4.85 -16.00
N ILE A 213 -14.67 -3.90 -15.05
CA ILE A 213 -15.87 -3.71 -14.21
C ILE A 213 -17.11 -3.33 -15.06
N ARG A 214 -16.93 -2.53 -16.12
CA ARG A 214 -18.02 -2.14 -17.04
C ARG A 214 -18.35 -3.20 -18.11
N GLY A 215 -17.54 -4.25 -18.24
CA GLY A 215 -17.67 -5.24 -19.31
C GLY A 215 -17.23 -4.73 -20.69
N GLU A 216 -16.33 -3.74 -20.72
CA GLU A 216 -15.65 -3.21 -21.92
C GLU A 216 -14.32 -3.92 -22.17
#